data_AF-A0A2V5JB93-F1
#
_entry.id   AF-A0A2V5JB93-F1
#
_cell.length_a   1.000
_cell.length_b   1.000
_cell.length_c   1.000
_cell.angle_alpha   90.00
_cell.angle_beta   90.00
_cell.angle_gamma   90.00
#
_symmetry.space_group_name_H-M   'P 1'
#
loop_
_entity.id
_entity.type
_entity.pdbx_description
1 polymer ?
#
loop_
_entity_poly.entity_id
_entity_poly.type
_entity_poly.pdbx_seq_one_letter_code
_entity_poly.pdbx_strand_id
1 'polypeptide(L)'
;MSAKVQSESLLYLVGLVGMLGTWGRSALDGSTTLLLRALDGSKPYILPGTEATLRRTFTGIRYPLDCTLSILIAFWYEAVDGSHPAASAVSLYFLGQLLPCIVIAYVNGVRGERPSLVKPTLWLLLFQGCTIGSTGFLWALNYIATSPTVRLPKQTNLKTLQHTSTVSSFAPLMKCFLFPAIVLSYLVPAALMTLPVARSISNSSDFHQLAIVAWNIYPLLTLALLYTLRPLLKLITPASTAPATSKKKEAHIHAIRAATIPAFLFSTLMHISIVAVSITTVLFPTLFQPIYRRELHPTAIFVPPLAIGPQAKSPGDGVRGFLLWDQVAGYSTVMIVVILELRNAWAARGWEFRWKRMIPAALGGSLLLGPGSACLLGSWVRDEVLFGGWVEEDRQVRKAE
;
A
#
# COMPACT_ATOMS: atom_id res chain seq x y z
N MET A 1 21.28 23.80 2.87
CA MET A 1 20.34 23.20 1.89
C MET A 1 18.93 23.28 2.46
N SER A 2 17.92 23.71 1.67
CA SER A 2 16.53 23.78 2.17
C SER A 2 16.00 22.37 2.46
N ALA A 3 15.17 22.22 3.50
CA ALA A 3 14.55 20.93 3.87
C ALA A 3 13.78 20.29 2.70
N LYS A 4 13.26 21.10 1.77
CA LYS A 4 12.61 20.62 0.54
C LYS A 4 13.61 19.88 -0.37
N VAL A 5 14.77 20.49 -0.63
CA VAL A 5 15.83 19.91 -1.48
C VAL A 5 16.36 18.61 -0.87
N GLN A 6 16.50 18.56 0.47
CA GLN A 6 16.90 17.33 1.16
C GLN A 6 15.89 16.19 0.96
N SER A 7 14.59 16.47 1.07
CA SER A 7 13.54 15.48 0.82
C SER A 7 13.50 15.02 -0.63
N GLU A 8 13.67 15.94 -1.59
CA GLU A 8 13.68 15.61 -3.03
C GLU A 8 14.89 14.71 -3.35
N SER A 9 16.09 15.05 -2.90
CA SER A 9 17.28 14.21 -3.06
C SER A 9 17.11 12.83 -2.44
N LEU A 10 16.51 12.75 -1.25
CA LEU A 10 16.22 11.47 -0.60
C LEU A 10 15.22 10.64 -1.41
N LEU A 11 14.18 11.25 -1.97
CA LEU A 11 13.21 10.55 -2.82
C LEU A 11 13.84 10.02 -4.10
N TYR A 12 14.74 10.77 -4.75
CA TYR A 12 15.49 10.28 -5.90
C TYR A 12 16.37 9.07 -5.54
N LEU A 13 17.05 9.11 -4.38
CA LEU A 13 17.84 7.99 -3.90
C LEU A 13 16.97 6.76 -3.63
N VAL A 14 15.84 6.92 -2.94
CA VAL A 14 14.89 5.83 -2.66
C VAL A 14 14.33 5.25 -3.97
N GLY A 15 13.99 6.10 -4.94
CA GLY A 15 13.52 5.66 -6.25
C GLY A 15 14.57 4.89 -7.05
N LEU A 16 15.83 5.33 -7.01
CA LEU A 16 16.95 4.61 -7.63
C LEU A 16 17.17 3.25 -6.98
N VAL A 17 17.20 3.20 -5.64
CA VAL A 17 17.31 1.95 -4.88
C VAL A 17 16.14 1.02 -5.18
N GLY A 18 14.92 1.56 -5.26
CA GLY A 18 13.73 0.80 -5.64
C GLY A 18 13.84 0.19 -7.03
N MET A 19 14.13 1.01 -8.05
CA MET A 19 14.28 0.55 -9.44
C MET A 19 15.39 -0.51 -9.59
N LEU A 20 16.55 -0.30 -8.95
CA LEU A 20 17.65 -1.26 -9.01
C LEU A 20 17.33 -2.52 -8.20
N GLY A 21 16.66 -2.40 -7.07
CA GLY A 21 16.30 -3.52 -6.19
C GLY A 21 15.17 -4.40 -6.75
N THR A 22 14.23 -3.82 -7.49
CA THR A 22 13.14 -4.55 -8.17
C THR A 22 13.60 -5.03 -9.54
N TRP A 23 13.59 -4.15 -10.54
CA TRP A 23 13.82 -4.49 -11.94
C TRP A 23 15.28 -4.80 -12.25
N GLY A 24 16.22 -4.02 -11.70
CA GLY A 24 17.66 -4.28 -11.89
C GLY A 24 18.07 -5.64 -11.34
N ARG A 25 17.63 -5.96 -10.12
CA ARG A 25 17.85 -7.25 -9.47
C ARG A 25 17.20 -8.40 -10.27
N SER A 26 15.94 -8.26 -10.66
CA SER A 26 15.23 -9.30 -11.42
C SER A 26 15.82 -9.54 -12.81
N ALA A 27 16.48 -8.55 -13.40
CA ALA A 27 17.27 -8.73 -14.62
C ALA A 27 18.55 -9.52 -14.34
N LEU A 28 19.24 -9.23 -13.23
CA LEU A 28 20.52 -9.87 -12.86
C LEU A 28 20.36 -11.31 -12.33
N ASP A 29 19.26 -11.64 -11.68
CA ASP A 29 18.97 -13.00 -11.20
C ASP A 29 18.21 -13.87 -12.22
N GLY A 30 17.90 -13.32 -13.40
CA GLY A 30 17.30 -14.03 -14.52
C GLY A 30 15.77 -14.15 -14.47
N SER A 31 15.11 -13.70 -13.40
CA SER A 31 13.65 -13.80 -13.27
C SER A 31 12.89 -13.04 -14.37
N THR A 32 13.39 -11.87 -14.78
CA THR A 32 12.78 -11.11 -15.90
C THR A 32 12.82 -11.91 -17.20
N THR A 33 13.92 -12.61 -17.48
CA THR A 33 14.04 -13.46 -18.68
C THR A 33 13.07 -14.65 -18.62
N LEU A 34 12.86 -15.24 -17.44
CA LEU A 34 11.90 -16.34 -17.27
C LEU A 34 10.46 -15.87 -17.50
N LEU A 35 10.08 -14.69 -16.98
CA LEU A 35 8.77 -14.08 -17.22
C LEU A 35 8.54 -13.82 -18.71
N LEU A 36 9.51 -13.20 -19.40
CA LEU A 36 9.42 -12.94 -20.84
C LEU A 36 9.32 -14.25 -21.64
N ARG A 37 10.06 -15.29 -21.25
CA ARG A 37 9.97 -16.61 -21.90
C ARG A 37 8.61 -17.28 -21.71
N ALA A 38 7.96 -17.10 -20.56
CA ALA A 38 6.59 -17.59 -20.35
C ALA A 38 5.58 -16.97 -21.33
N LEU A 39 5.84 -15.74 -21.77
CA LEU A 39 4.94 -14.96 -22.62
C LEU A 39 5.21 -15.14 -24.11
N ASP A 40 6.48 -15.13 -24.50
CA ASP A 40 6.89 -15.10 -25.91
C ASP A 40 7.60 -16.39 -26.34
N GLY A 41 7.64 -17.39 -25.46
CA GLY A 41 8.14 -18.73 -25.80
C GLY A 41 7.31 -19.39 -26.90
N SER A 42 7.99 -20.19 -27.73
CA SER A 42 7.39 -20.96 -28.83
C SER A 42 6.41 -22.05 -28.37
N LYS A 43 6.46 -22.42 -27.08
CA LYS A 43 5.53 -23.35 -26.44
C LYS A 43 4.58 -22.58 -25.50
N PRO A 44 3.30 -22.99 -25.41
CA PRO A 44 2.41 -22.47 -24.37
C PRO A 44 3.02 -22.67 -22.98
N TYR A 45 3.01 -21.63 -22.15
CA TYR A 45 3.45 -21.75 -20.76
C TYR A 45 2.38 -22.49 -19.96
N ILE A 46 2.77 -23.60 -19.33
CA ILE A 46 1.90 -24.38 -18.46
C ILE A 46 2.04 -23.83 -17.05
N LEU A 47 0.89 -23.51 -16.44
CA LEU A 47 0.87 -22.98 -15.08
C LEU A 47 1.31 -24.08 -14.09
N PRO A 48 2.23 -23.75 -13.15
CA PRO A 48 2.79 -24.71 -12.21
C PRO A 48 1.73 -25.51 -11.46
N GLY A 49 1.96 -26.81 -11.30
CA GLY A 49 1.05 -27.70 -10.59
C GLY A 49 -0.26 -28.04 -11.33
N THR A 50 -0.45 -27.52 -12.55
CA THR A 50 -1.65 -27.72 -13.37
C THR A 50 -1.34 -28.20 -14.79
N GLU A 51 -2.38 -28.53 -15.55
CA GLU A 51 -2.30 -28.78 -17.01
C GLU A 51 -2.76 -27.57 -17.84
N ALA A 52 -3.14 -26.46 -17.18
CA ALA A 52 -3.69 -25.30 -17.84
C ALA A 52 -2.60 -24.39 -18.41
N THR A 53 -2.89 -23.79 -19.55
CA THR A 53 -2.02 -22.81 -20.19
C THR A 53 -2.24 -21.41 -19.62
N LEU A 54 -1.20 -20.58 -19.65
CA LEU A 54 -1.30 -19.15 -19.37
C LEU A 54 -2.26 -18.52 -20.38
N ARG A 55 -3.34 -17.93 -19.89
CA ARG A 55 -4.28 -17.16 -20.71
C ARG A 55 -3.61 -15.87 -21.15
N ARG A 56 -3.60 -15.64 -22.48
CA ARG A 56 -2.91 -14.50 -23.12
C ARG A 56 -3.85 -13.44 -23.68
N THR A 57 -5.17 -13.68 -23.63
CA THR A 57 -6.20 -12.78 -24.19
C THR A 57 -7.31 -12.56 -23.17
N PHE A 58 -7.53 -11.30 -22.80
CA PHE A 58 -8.55 -10.89 -21.84
C PHE A 58 -9.46 -9.82 -22.45
N THR A 59 -8.85 -8.80 -23.04
CA THR A 59 -9.51 -7.65 -23.65
C THR A 59 -9.53 -7.72 -25.17
N GLY A 60 -8.64 -8.53 -25.78
CA GLY A 60 -8.40 -8.54 -27.22
C GLY A 60 -7.32 -7.55 -27.65
N ILE A 61 -6.81 -6.72 -26.74
CA ILE A 61 -5.73 -5.75 -27.00
C ILE A 61 -4.41 -6.34 -26.51
N ARG A 62 -3.62 -6.90 -27.44
CA ARG A 62 -2.37 -7.62 -27.10
C ARG A 62 -1.38 -6.73 -26.33
N TYR A 63 -1.07 -5.55 -26.85
CA TYR A 63 -0.19 -4.58 -26.20
C TYR A 63 -0.92 -3.25 -25.97
N PRO A 64 -0.79 -2.63 -24.78
CA PRO A 64 -0.06 -3.11 -23.59
C PRO A 64 -0.90 -4.00 -22.64
N LEU A 65 -2.22 -4.07 -22.81
CA LEU A 65 -3.14 -4.59 -21.78
C LEU A 65 -2.98 -6.10 -21.51
N ASP A 66 -3.26 -6.93 -22.51
CA ASP A 66 -3.28 -8.39 -22.29
C ASP A 66 -1.87 -8.93 -22.00
N CYS A 67 -0.82 -8.32 -22.56
CA CYS A 67 0.56 -8.64 -22.23
C CYS A 67 0.89 -8.35 -20.75
N THR A 68 0.52 -7.17 -20.24
CA THR A 68 0.75 -6.81 -18.83
C THR A 68 -0.01 -7.76 -17.91
N LEU A 69 -1.29 -8.05 -18.19
CA LEU A 69 -2.08 -8.99 -17.39
C LEU A 69 -1.47 -10.41 -17.39
N SER A 70 -0.96 -10.86 -18.53
CA SER A 70 -0.28 -12.16 -18.63
C SER A 70 1.03 -12.20 -17.82
N ILE A 71 1.82 -11.12 -17.83
CA ILE A 71 3.02 -10.97 -16.97
C ILE A 71 2.61 -11.10 -15.50
N LEU A 72 1.58 -10.37 -15.09
CA LEU A 72 1.12 -10.33 -13.71
C LEU A 72 0.58 -11.69 -13.26
N ILE A 73 -0.11 -12.43 -14.14
CA ILE A 73 -0.50 -13.81 -13.85
C ILE A 73 0.71 -14.68 -13.63
N ALA A 74 1.67 -14.71 -14.57
CA ALA A 74 2.87 -15.53 -14.42
C ALA A 74 3.69 -15.17 -13.17
N PHE A 75 3.73 -13.89 -12.82
CA PHE A 75 4.39 -13.40 -11.60
C PHE A 75 3.67 -13.84 -10.33
N TRP A 76 2.35 -13.65 -10.23
CA TRP A 76 1.62 -13.91 -8.99
C TRP A 76 1.26 -15.38 -8.77
N TYR A 77 1.15 -16.20 -9.83
CA TYR A 77 0.62 -17.56 -9.72
C TYR A 77 1.37 -18.42 -8.69
N GLU A 78 2.70 -18.49 -8.82
CA GLU A 78 3.57 -19.26 -7.90
C GLU A 78 3.72 -18.60 -6.52
N ALA A 79 3.33 -17.34 -6.40
CA ALA A 79 3.31 -16.63 -5.14
C ALA A 79 2.05 -16.94 -4.33
N VAL A 80 0.93 -17.26 -4.98
CA VAL A 80 -0.36 -17.50 -4.31
C VAL A 80 -0.74 -18.97 -4.20
N ASP A 81 -0.15 -19.85 -5.00
CA ASP A 81 -0.40 -21.31 -4.96
C ASP A 81 0.30 -22.03 -3.78
N GLY A 82 1.23 -21.35 -3.09
CA GLY A 82 1.98 -21.89 -1.97
C GLY A 82 3.21 -22.72 -2.35
N SER A 83 3.54 -22.83 -3.65
CA SER A 83 4.70 -23.58 -4.14
C SER A 83 6.03 -22.99 -3.67
N HIS A 84 6.07 -21.69 -3.43
CA HIS A 84 7.22 -20.95 -2.91
C HIS A 84 6.87 -20.30 -1.56
N PRO A 85 7.06 -21.00 -0.41
CA PRO A 85 6.55 -20.55 0.88
C PRO A 85 7.01 -19.14 1.29
N ALA A 86 8.28 -18.79 0.99
CA ALA A 86 8.81 -17.46 1.26
C ALA A 86 8.13 -16.38 0.40
N ALA A 87 7.92 -16.65 -0.89
CA ALA A 87 7.23 -15.73 -1.79
C ALA A 87 5.76 -15.55 -1.38
N SER A 88 5.08 -16.61 -0.96
CA SER A 88 3.70 -16.54 -0.44
C SER A 88 3.61 -15.74 0.85
N ALA A 89 4.50 -15.98 1.80
CA ALA A 89 4.53 -15.22 3.05
C ALA A 89 4.85 -13.74 2.82
N VAL A 90 5.82 -13.41 1.95
CA VAL A 90 6.13 -12.03 1.56
C VAL A 90 4.98 -11.38 0.81
N SER A 91 4.28 -12.11 -0.06
CA SER A 91 3.09 -11.61 -0.77
C SER A 91 1.95 -11.28 0.19
N LEU A 92 1.71 -12.15 1.17
CA LEU A 92 0.70 -11.94 2.20
C LEU A 92 1.05 -10.74 3.11
N TYR A 93 2.34 -10.59 3.43
CA TYR A 93 2.85 -9.43 4.15
C TYR A 93 2.69 -8.14 3.34
N PHE A 94 3.07 -8.15 2.06
CA PHE A 94 2.88 -7.06 1.11
C PHE A 94 1.41 -6.64 1.02
N LEU A 95 0.49 -7.60 0.91
CA LEU A 95 -0.96 -7.37 0.89
C LEU A 95 -1.41 -6.58 2.13
N GLY A 96 -0.98 -7.05 3.32
CA GLY A 96 -1.31 -6.41 4.59
C GLY A 96 -0.73 -5.00 4.69
N GLN A 97 0.52 -4.78 4.27
CA GLN A 97 1.22 -3.49 4.42
C GLN A 97 0.91 -2.47 3.32
N LEU A 98 0.48 -2.89 2.13
CA LEU A 98 0.03 -1.98 1.08
C LEU A 98 -1.35 -1.39 1.37
N LEU A 99 -2.24 -2.11 2.06
CA LEU A 99 -3.58 -1.65 2.43
C LEU A 99 -3.59 -0.24 3.09
N PRO A 100 -2.77 0.03 4.13
CA PRO A 100 -2.62 1.37 4.69
C PRO A 100 -2.23 2.44 3.66
N CYS A 101 -1.33 2.13 2.72
CA CYS A 101 -0.91 3.05 1.67
C CYS A 101 -2.06 3.37 0.69
N ILE A 102 -2.90 2.39 0.37
CA ILE A 102 -4.12 2.59 -0.45
C ILE A 102 -5.07 3.57 0.25
N VAL A 103 -5.30 3.39 1.55
CA VAL A 103 -6.14 4.30 2.35
C VAL A 103 -5.56 5.72 2.36
N ILE A 104 -4.25 5.86 2.62
CA ILE A 104 -3.57 7.17 2.58
C ILE A 104 -3.74 7.82 1.20
N ALA A 105 -3.55 7.08 0.11
CA ALA A 105 -3.65 7.60 -1.24
C ALA A 105 -5.05 8.16 -1.54
N TYR A 106 -6.11 7.40 -1.23
CA TYR A 106 -7.49 7.85 -1.45
C TYR A 106 -7.86 9.02 -0.54
N VAL A 107 -7.53 8.95 0.76
CA VAL A 107 -7.76 10.04 1.71
C VAL A 107 -7.09 11.32 1.21
N ASN A 108 -5.80 11.26 0.84
CA ASN A 108 -5.06 12.41 0.34
C ASN A 108 -5.59 12.91 -1.01
N GLY A 109 -6.08 12.02 -1.87
CA GLY A 109 -6.70 12.37 -3.15
C GLY A 109 -7.98 13.21 -3.02
N VAL A 110 -8.70 13.06 -1.91
CA VAL A 110 -9.95 13.81 -1.64
C VAL A 110 -9.79 14.98 -0.67
N ARG A 111 -8.55 15.35 -0.31
CA ARG A 111 -8.29 16.54 0.49
C ARG A 111 -8.34 17.83 -0.34
N GLY A 112 -8.78 18.91 0.32
CA GLY A 112 -8.69 20.26 -0.21
C GLY A 112 -9.74 20.62 -1.26
N GLU A 113 -9.44 21.62 -2.08
CA GLU A 113 -10.42 22.28 -2.96
C GLU A 113 -10.68 21.54 -4.28
N ARG A 114 -9.76 20.66 -4.70
CA ARG A 114 -9.87 19.88 -5.94
C ARG A 114 -9.83 18.36 -5.66
N PRO A 115 -10.79 17.84 -4.87
CA PRO A 115 -10.82 16.44 -4.49
C PRO A 115 -11.05 15.56 -5.72
N SER A 116 -10.34 14.44 -5.80
CA SER A 116 -10.44 13.50 -6.90
C SER A 116 -10.18 12.07 -6.43
N LEU A 117 -11.06 11.15 -6.83
CA LEU A 117 -10.82 9.71 -6.72
C LEU A 117 -10.01 9.17 -7.91
N VAL A 118 -9.97 9.90 -9.02
CA VAL A 118 -9.25 9.49 -10.24
C VAL A 118 -7.74 9.61 -10.04
N LYS A 119 -7.26 10.74 -9.50
CA LYS A 119 -5.82 10.97 -9.28
C LYS A 119 -5.15 9.85 -8.45
N PRO A 120 -5.63 9.45 -7.26
CA PRO A 120 -5.04 8.33 -6.53
C PRO A 120 -5.18 7.01 -7.28
N THR A 121 -6.31 6.78 -7.97
CA THR A 121 -6.49 5.56 -8.79
C THR A 121 -5.44 5.42 -9.88
N LEU A 122 -5.12 6.50 -10.60
CA LEU A 122 -4.07 6.48 -11.64
C LEU A 122 -2.68 6.20 -11.07
N TRP A 123 -2.35 6.75 -9.89
CA TRP A 123 -1.08 6.43 -9.22
C TRP A 123 -1.03 4.98 -8.75
N LEU A 124 -2.12 4.46 -8.17
CA LEU A 124 -2.18 3.06 -7.74
C LEU A 124 -2.11 2.10 -8.94
N LEU A 125 -2.68 2.45 -10.10
CA LEU A 125 -2.49 1.69 -11.34
C LEU A 125 -1.05 1.71 -11.82
N LEU A 126 -0.39 2.86 -11.76
CA LEU A 126 1.04 2.95 -12.07
C LEU A 126 1.87 2.09 -11.11
N PHE A 127 1.55 2.08 -9.82
CA PHE A 127 2.21 1.22 -8.83
C PHE A 127 1.96 -0.26 -9.13
N GLN A 128 0.78 -0.62 -9.64
CA GLN A 128 0.51 -2.00 -10.01
C GLN A 128 1.27 -2.44 -11.27
N GLY A 129 1.38 -1.57 -12.27
CA GLY A 129 2.07 -1.87 -13.52
C GLY A 129 3.59 -1.78 -13.44
N CYS A 130 4.13 -0.89 -12.60
CA CYS A 130 5.56 -0.56 -12.55
C CYS A 130 6.19 -0.68 -11.15
N THR A 131 5.43 -1.17 -10.16
CA THR A 131 5.79 -1.26 -8.73
C THR A 131 5.85 0.08 -7.99
N ILE A 132 5.48 0.06 -6.70
CA ILE A 132 5.51 1.27 -5.85
C ILE A 132 6.94 1.70 -5.51
N GLY A 133 7.87 0.78 -5.34
CA GLY A 133 9.28 1.04 -5.09
C GLY A 133 9.94 1.76 -6.26
N SER A 134 9.54 1.45 -7.49
CA SER A 134 10.13 2.06 -8.69
C SER A 134 9.44 3.36 -9.11
N THR A 135 8.16 3.54 -8.83
CA THR A 135 7.39 4.72 -9.28
C THR A 135 6.83 5.60 -8.17
N GLY A 136 6.86 5.14 -6.93
CA GLY A 136 6.36 5.87 -5.77
C GLY A 136 7.05 7.21 -5.58
N PHE A 137 8.36 7.30 -5.86
CA PHE A 137 9.08 8.57 -5.73
C PHE A 137 8.54 9.65 -6.68
N LEU A 138 8.07 9.28 -7.88
CA LEU A 138 7.42 10.21 -8.82
C LEU A 138 6.10 10.72 -8.26
N TRP A 139 5.31 9.82 -7.66
CA TRP A 139 4.10 10.21 -6.93
C TRP A 139 4.44 11.17 -5.80
N ALA A 140 5.43 10.87 -4.98
CA ALA A 140 5.82 11.68 -3.83
C ALA A 140 6.33 13.06 -4.26
N LEU A 141 7.16 13.15 -5.31
CA LEU A 141 7.62 14.42 -5.87
C LEU A 141 6.45 15.26 -6.39
N ASN A 142 5.55 14.65 -7.17
CA ASN A 142 4.33 15.31 -7.63
C ASN A 142 3.44 15.74 -6.46
N TYR A 143 3.32 14.90 -5.43
CA TYR A 143 2.53 15.20 -4.23
C TYR A 143 3.12 16.37 -3.46
N ILE A 144 4.42 16.38 -3.19
CA ILE A 144 5.11 17.48 -2.48
C ILE A 144 5.04 18.78 -3.29
N ALA A 145 5.15 18.71 -4.62
CA ALA A 145 5.07 19.88 -5.48
C ALA A 145 3.67 20.49 -5.54
N THR A 146 2.63 19.65 -5.56
CA THR A 146 1.24 20.09 -5.80
C THR A 146 0.38 20.19 -4.56
N SER A 147 0.69 19.42 -3.50
CA SER A 147 -0.15 19.32 -2.33
C SER A 147 0.02 20.53 -1.41
N PRO A 148 -1.09 21.20 -1.03
CA PRO A 148 -1.05 22.25 -0.01
C PRO A 148 -0.69 21.71 1.38
N THR A 149 -0.78 20.39 1.62
CA THR A 149 -0.47 19.79 2.93
C THR A 149 1.02 19.75 3.24
N VAL A 150 1.87 19.84 2.21
CA VAL A 150 3.34 19.71 2.32
C VAL A 150 4.09 21.05 2.09
N ARG A 151 3.38 22.17 1.92
CA ARG A 151 4.01 23.50 1.70
C ARG A 151 4.85 23.98 2.88
N LEU A 152 5.91 24.76 2.58
CA LEU A 152 6.91 25.19 3.57
C LEU A 152 6.28 25.95 4.75
N PRO A 153 6.72 25.66 6.01
CA PRO A 153 6.11 26.19 7.24
C PRO A 153 6.02 27.71 7.36
N LYS A 154 6.91 28.46 6.71
CA LYS A 154 6.95 29.93 6.82
C LYS A 154 5.72 30.63 6.21
N GLN A 155 4.80 29.90 5.56
CA GLN A 155 3.69 30.47 4.79
C GLN A 155 2.29 29.94 5.14
N THR A 156 2.12 29.02 6.10
CA THR A 156 0.81 28.37 6.28
C THR A 156 0.24 28.54 7.68
N ASN A 157 -0.73 29.44 7.81
CA ASN A 157 -1.59 29.56 8.99
C ASN A 157 -2.35 28.24 9.23
N LEU A 158 -2.51 27.84 10.50
CA LEU A 158 -3.30 26.68 10.92
C LEU A 158 -4.67 26.59 10.24
N LYS A 159 -5.40 27.71 10.13
CA LYS A 159 -6.72 27.74 9.48
C LYS A 159 -6.65 27.34 8.00
N THR A 160 -5.64 27.84 7.29
CA THR A 160 -5.41 27.50 5.89
C THR A 160 -5.05 26.03 5.74
N LEU A 161 -4.16 25.51 6.61
CA LEU A 161 -3.79 24.10 6.57
C LEU A 161 -4.98 23.20 6.90
N GLN A 162 -5.78 23.52 7.92
CA GLN A 162 -7.03 22.81 8.22
C GLN A 162 -8.01 22.83 7.03
N HIS A 163 -8.17 23.97 6.37
CA HIS A 163 -9.05 24.06 5.20
C HIS A 163 -8.58 23.16 4.06
N THR A 164 -7.28 23.18 3.73
CA THR A 164 -6.73 22.39 2.62
C THR A 164 -6.56 20.90 2.96
N SER A 165 -6.68 20.54 4.23
CA SER A 165 -6.53 19.17 4.73
C SER A 165 -7.85 18.44 4.92
N THR A 166 -8.97 19.15 4.89
CA THR A 166 -10.29 18.55 5.11
C THR A 166 -10.71 17.70 3.92
N VAL A 167 -11.50 16.68 4.21
CA VAL A 167 -12.15 15.80 3.22
C VAL A 167 -13.65 16.09 3.13
N SER A 168 -14.10 17.28 3.53
CA SER A 168 -15.51 17.56 3.87
C SER A 168 -16.53 17.20 2.77
N SER A 169 -16.19 17.37 1.49
CA SER A 169 -17.08 17.03 0.37
C SER A 169 -17.21 15.52 0.13
N PHE A 170 -16.26 14.74 0.63
CA PHE A 170 -16.20 13.29 0.53
C PHE A 170 -16.34 12.58 1.89
N ALA A 171 -16.48 13.32 3.00
CA ALA A 171 -16.49 12.75 4.35
C ALA A 171 -17.52 11.61 4.53
N PRO A 172 -18.77 11.73 4.06
CA PRO A 172 -19.71 10.60 4.14
C PRO A 172 -19.28 9.39 3.31
N LEU A 173 -18.75 9.61 2.10
CA LEU A 173 -18.25 8.54 1.23
C LEU A 173 -17.07 7.82 1.87
N MET A 174 -16.11 8.57 2.43
CA MET A 174 -14.93 8.00 3.10
C MET A 174 -15.34 7.23 4.36
N LYS A 175 -16.25 7.79 5.16
CA LYS A 175 -16.77 7.18 6.38
C LYS A 175 -17.46 5.84 6.11
N CYS A 176 -18.34 5.80 5.12
CA CYS A 176 -19.24 4.65 4.93
C CYS A 176 -18.70 3.62 3.94
N PHE A 177 -17.93 4.05 2.92
CA PHE A 177 -17.71 3.21 1.74
C PHE A 177 -16.23 3.03 1.34
N LEU A 178 -15.27 3.82 1.85
CA LEU A 178 -13.86 3.63 1.46
C LEU A 178 -13.33 2.24 1.84
N PHE A 179 -13.42 1.88 3.13
CA PHE A 179 -12.92 0.59 3.57
C PHE A 179 -13.71 -0.59 2.96
N PRO A 180 -15.06 -0.60 2.92
CA PRO A 180 -15.80 -1.65 2.21
C PRO A 180 -15.46 -1.77 0.72
N ALA A 181 -15.28 -0.65 0.02
CA ALA A 181 -14.87 -0.68 -1.39
C ALA A 181 -13.51 -1.35 -1.56
N ILE A 182 -12.53 -1.02 -0.70
CA ILE A 182 -11.21 -1.66 -0.70
C ILE A 182 -11.31 -3.16 -0.34
N VAL A 183 -12.14 -3.54 0.64
CA VAL A 183 -12.35 -4.96 0.97
C VAL A 183 -12.82 -5.72 -0.27
N LEU A 184 -13.84 -5.22 -0.97
CA LEU A 184 -14.43 -5.88 -2.14
C LEU A 184 -13.52 -5.86 -3.38
N SER A 185 -12.75 -4.80 -3.58
CA SER A 185 -11.90 -4.65 -4.77
C SER A 185 -10.51 -5.25 -4.62
N TYR A 186 -9.97 -5.32 -3.39
CA TYR A 186 -8.58 -5.65 -3.12
C TYR A 186 -8.45 -6.91 -2.25
N LEU A 187 -9.09 -6.96 -1.08
CA LEU A 187 -8.93 -8.11 -0.17
C LEU A 187 -9.68 -9.35 -0.65
N VAL A 188 -10.89 -9.19 -1.18
CA VAL A 188 -11.68 -10.32 -1.71
C VAL A 188 -10.97 -10.96 -2.90
N PRO A 189 -10.55 -10.24 -3.96
CA PRO A 189 -9.77 -10.83 -5.04
C PRO A 189 -8.48 -11.50 -4.57
N ALA A 190 -7.77 -10.91 -3.59
CA ALA A 190 -6.58 -11.54 -3.01
C ALA A 190 -6.91 -12.88 -2.33
N ALA A 191 -8.00 -12.98 -1.59
CA ALA A 191 -8.42 -14.23 -0.97
C ALA A 191 -8.83 -15.27 -2.03
N LEU A 192 -9.52 -14.84 -3.09
CA LEU A 192 -9.89 -15.72 -4.21
C LEU A 192 -8.66 -16.26 -4.96
N MET A 193 -7.56 -15.49 -5.03
CA MET A 193 -6.28 -15.93 -5.59
C MET A 193 -5.58 -17.02 -4.77
N THR A 194 -5.99 -17.27 -3.54
CA THR A 194 -5.38 -18.30 -2.66
C THR A 194 -6.17 -19.59 -2.59
N LEU A 195 -7.32 -19.66 -3.26
CA LEU A 195 -8.15 -20.86 -3.23
C LEU A 195 -7.45 -22.00 -3.97
N PRO A 196 -7.44 -23.24 -3.44
CA PRO A 196 -6.74 -24.33 -4.10
C PRO A 196 -7.33 -24.59 -5.50
N VAL A 197 -6.44 -24.78 -6.49
CA VAL A 197 -6.86 -25.25 -7.82
C VAL A 197 -7.30 -26.70 -7.69
N ALA A 198 -8.59 -26.94 -7.75
CA ALA A 198 -9.13 -28.29 -7.73
C ALA A 198 -8.94 -28.92 -9.11
N ARG A 199 -8.07 -29.93 -9.22
CA ARG A 199 -7.86 -30.70 -10.46
C ARG A 199 -9.14 -31.35 -11.00
N SER A 200 -10.11 -31.60 -10.13
CA SER A 200 -11.42 -32.18 -10.48
C SER A 200 -12.44 -31.16 -10.99
N ILE A 201 -12.21 -29.86 -10.81
CA ILE A 201 -13.14 -28.81 -11.23
C ILE A 201 -12.66 -28.24 -12.56
N SER A 202 -13.37 -28.61 -13.63
CA SER A 202 -13.22 -27.98 -14.94
C SER A 202 -13.31 -26.45 -14.80
N ASN A 203 -12.36 -25.72 -15.36
CA ASN A 203 -12.19 -24.25 -15.30
C ASN A 203 -11.61 -23.65 -14.00
N SER A 204 -11.14 -24.46 -13.04
CA SER A 204 -10.55 -23.92 -11.80
C SER A 204 -9.30 -23.04 -12.06
N SER A 205 -8.46 -23.40 -13.03
CA SER A 205 -7.29 -22.59 -13.41
C SER A 205 -7.66 -21.25 -14.05
N ASP A 206 -8.73 -21.20 -14.83
CA ASP A 206 -9.20 -19.96 -15.48
C ASP A 206 -9.78 -18.99 -14.46
N PHE A 207 -10.57 -19.50 -13.50
CA PHE A 207 -11.03 -18.71 -12.37
C PHE A 207 -9.86 -18.09 -11.60
N HIS A 208 -8.80 -18.86 -11.36
CA HIS A 208 -7.64 -18.38 -10.64
C HIS A 208 -6.92 -17.23 -11.36
N GLN A 209 -6.71 -17.39 -12.67
CA GLN A 209 -6.12 -16.33 -13.50
C GLN A 209 -7.00 -15.07 -13.50
N LEU A 210 -8.32 -15.21 -13.54
CA LEU A 210 -9.25 -14.09 -13.45
C LEU A 210 -9.24 -13.41 -12.08
N ALA A 211 -9.09 -14.16 -10.98
CA ALA A 211 -8.92 -13.59 -9.65
C ALA A 211 -7.63 -12.75 -9.57
N ILE A 212 -6.52 -13.23 -10.16
CA ILE A 212 -5.28 -12.47 -10.27
C ILE A 212 -5.49 -11.19 -11.09
N VAL A 213 -6.19 -11.27 -12.22
CA VAL A 213 -6.52 -10.08 -13.02
C VAL A 213 -7.34 -9.08 -12.21
N ALA A 214 -8.41 -9.54 -11.54
CA ALA A 214 -9.28 -8.71 -10.71
C ALA A 214 -8.49 -7.99 -9.62
N TRP A 215 -7.58 -8.69 -8.93
CA TRP A 215 -6.69 -8.07 -7.96
C TRP A 215 -5.77 -7.04 -8.59
N ASN A 216 -5.16 -7.31 -9.75
CA ASN A 216 -4.29 -6.35 -10.42
C ASN A 216 -5.04 -5.13 -11.00
N ILE A 217 -6.37 -5.15 -11.09
CA ILE A 217 -7.18 -3.98 -11.46
C ILE A 217 -7.96 -3.40 -10.27
N TYR A 218 -7.62 -3.79 -9.03
CA TYR A 218 -8.28 -3.30 -7.81
C TYR A 218 -8.45 -1.77 -7.74
N PRO A 219 -7.53 -0.91 -8.26
CA PRO A 219 -7.74 0.53 -8.18
C PRO A 219 -8.96 0.98 -9.00
N LEU A 220 -9.16 0.38 -10.18
CA LEU A 220 -10.33 0.65 -11.04
C LEU A 220 -11.60 0.11 -10.40
N LEU A 221 -11.55 -1.08 -9.79
CA LEU A 221 -12.69 -1.66 -9.07
C LEU A 221 -13.06 -0.81 -7.86
N THR A 222 -12.08 -0.30 -7.10
CA THR A 222 -12.30 0.61 -5.98
C THR A 222 -12.97 1.90 -6.45
N LEU A 223 -12.45 2.49 -7.54
CA LEU A 223 -13.03 3.69 -8.15
C LEU A 223 -14.47 3.46 -8.57
N ALA A 224 -14.73 2.35 -9.28
CA ALA A 224 -16.06 1.97 -9.75
C ALA A 224 -17.02 1.82 -8.56
N LEU A 225 -16.64 1.07 -7.52
CA LEU A 225 -17.44 0.89 -6.31
C LEU A 225 -17.73 2.22 -5.61
N LEU A 226 -16.74 3.10 -5.46
CA LEU A 226 -16.96 4.39 -4.82
C LEU A 226 -17.92 5.29 -5.61
N TYR A 227 -17.89 5.25 -6.94
CA TYR A 227 -18.84 5.98 -7.78
C TYR A 227 -20.25 5.36 -7.76
N THR A 228 -20.35 4.04 -7.82
CA THR A 228 -21.65 3.33 -7.83
C THR A 228 -22.35 3.38 -6.48
N LEU A 229 -21.62 3.41 -5.36
CA LEU A 229 -22.17 3.51 -4.01
C LEU A 229 -22.54 4.95 -3.62
N ARG A 230 -22.05 5.96 -4.35
CA ARG A 230 -22.28 7.38 -4.02
C ARG A 230 -23.77 7.76 -3.93
N PRO A 231 -24.68 7.31 -4.81
CA PRO A 231 -26.10 7.60 -4.70
C PRO A 231 -26.73 7.06 -3.41
N LEU A 232 -26.24 5.93 -2.89
CA LEU A 232 -26.76 5.31 -1.67
C LEU A 232 -26.51 6.16 -0.42
N LEU A 233 -25.56 7.11 -0.47
CA LEU A 233 -25.34 8.05 0.63
C LEU A 233 -26.62 8.82 0.99
N LYS A 234 -27.45 9.17 0.01
CA LYS A 234 -28.71 9.90 0.25
C LYS A 234 -29.68 9.12 1.15
N LEU A 235 -29.58 7.80 1.18
CA LEU A 235 -30.44 6.92 1.98
C LEU A 235 -29.94 6.75 3.43
N ILE A 236 -28.63 6.91 3.66
CA ILE A 236 -27.99 6.61 4.96
C ILE A 236 -27.50 7.85 5.71
N THR A 237 -27.42 9.03 5.07
CA THR A 237 -27.02 10.27 5.74
C THR A 237 -28.23 11.16 6.03
N PRO A 238 -28.60 11.35 7.30
CA PRO A 238 -29.67 12.28 7.65
C PRO A 238 -29.29 13.73 7.35
N ALA A 239 -30.27 14.55 6.94
CA ALA A 239 -30.12 15.99 6.89
C ALA A 239 -29.87 16.53 8.31
N SER A 240 -28.86 17.37 8.50
CA SER A 240 -28.47 17.82 9.84
C SER A 240 -28.43 19.34 9.96
N THR A 241 -28.91 19.82 11.10
CA THR A 241 -29.23 21.21 11.49
C THR A 241 -28.12 21.95 12.27
N ALA A 242 -26.97 21.32 12.51
CA ALA A 242 -25.88 21.90 13.33
C ALA A 242 -25.03 22.97 12.58
N PRO A 243 -24.39 23.91 13.30
CA PRO A 243 -23.57 24.98 12.72
C PRO A 243 -22.44 24.45 11.81
N ALA A 244 -22.26 25.10 10.66
CA ALA A 244 -21.53 24.55 9.53
C ALA A 244 -20.02 24.30 9.75
N THR A 245 -19.38 24.96 10.72
CA THR A 245 -17.93 24.92 10.94
C THR A 245 -17.49 23.85 11.94
N SER A 246 -18.17 23.68 13.08
CA SER A 246 -17.88 22.60 14.04
C SER A 246 -18.17 21.22 13.42
N LYS A 247 -19.32 21.11 12.74
CA LYS A 247 -19.74 19.91 12.01
C LYS A 247 -18.72 19.46 10.96
N LYS A 248 -18.02 20.38 10.29
CA LYS A 248 -17.00 20.05 9.28
C LYS A 248 -15.75 19.40 9.88
N LYS A 249 -15.30 19.85 11.05
CA LYS A 249 -14.13 19.27 11.74
C LYS A 249 -14.45 17.89 12.29
N GLU A 250 -15.59 17.77 12.96
CA GLU A 250 -16.08 16.50 13.51
C GLU A 250 -16.32 15.47 12.39
N ALA A 251 -17.05 15.84 11.33
CA ALA A 251 -17.29 14.97 10.19
C ALA A 251 -15.98 14.52 9.52
N HIS A 252 -14.97 15.40 9.45
CA HIS A 252 -13.66 15.05 8.94
C HIS A 252 -12.99 13.97 9.81
N ILE A 253 -12.85 14.20 11.12
CA ILE A 253 -12.19 13.25 12.02
C ILE A 253 -12.91 11.90 12.05
N HIS A 254 -14.25 11.89 12.10
CA HIS A 254 -15.00 10.63 12.03
C HIS A 254 -14.80 9.89 10.72
N ALA A 255 -14.75 10.60 9.59
CA ALA A 255 -14.51 9.99 8.29
C ALA A 255 -13.11 9.39 8.19
N ILE A 256 -12.09 10.11 8.69
CA ILE A 256 -10.72 9.61 8.75
C ILE A 256 -10.65 8.37 9.64
N ARG A 257 -11.12 8.44 10.89
CA ARG A 257 -11.10 7.30 11.83
C ARG A 257 -11.81 6.07 11.26
N ALA A 258 -12.98 6.25 10.65
CA ALA A 258 -13.73 5.15 10.05
C ALA A 258 -12.98 4.48 8.87
N ALA A 259 -12.23 5.26 8.08
CA ALA A 259 -11.42 4.74 7.00
C ALA A 259 -10.09 4.12 7.47
N THR A 260 -9.45 4.72 8.47
CA THR A 260 -8.08 4.37 8.88
C THR A 260 -8.03 3.26 9.93
N ILE A 261 -8.94 3.24 10.92
CA ILE A 261 -8.90 2.25 12.02
C ILE A 261 -8.99 0.81 11.50
N PRO A 262 -9.96 0.44 10.63
CA PRO A 262 -10.06 -0.94 10.16
C PRO A 262 -8.83 -1.37 9.35
N ALA A 263 -8.30 -0.49 8.50
CA ALA A 263 -7.10 -0.75 7.72
C ALA A 263 -5.84 -0.89 8.60
N PHE A 264 -5.72 -0.06 9.65
CA PHE A 264 -4.66 -0.14 10.63
C PHE A 264 -4.70 -1.46 11.41
N LEU A 265 -5.87 -1.86 11.91
CA LEU A 265 -6.04 -3.11 12.65
C LEU A 265 -5.72 -4.32 11.78
N PHE A 266 -6.27 -4.37 10.56
CA PHE A 266 -6.00 -5.47 9.62
C PHE A 266 -4.50 -5.54 9.29
N SER A 267 -3.89 -4.42 8.92
CA SER A 267 -2.47 -4.37 8.54
C SER A 267 -1.54 -4.78 9.69
N THR A 268 -1.83 -4.31 10.90
CA THR A 268 -1.07 -4.66 12.12
C THR A 268 -1.23 -6.13 12.46
N LEU A 269 -2.45 -6.68 12.35
CA LEU A 269 -2.69 -8.11 12.55
C LEU A 269 -1.89 -8.96 11.57
N MET A 270 -1.86 -8.58 10.28
CA MET A 270 -1.06 -9.26 9.27
C MET A 270 0.44 -9.20 9.58
N HIS A 271 0.95 -8.03 10.00
CA HIS A 271 2.35 -7.87 10.44
C HIS A 271 2.69 -8.80 11.58
N ILE A 272 1.92 -8.74 12.66
CA ILE A 272 2.14 -9.57 13.86
C ILE A 272 2.07 -11.05 13.51
N SER A 273 1.12 -11.47 12.67
CA SER A 273 0.96 -12.87 12.28
C SER A 273 2.18 -13.40 11.51
N ILE A 274 2.67 -12.63 10.52
CA ILE A 274 3.85 -13.02 9.74
C ILE A 274 5.12 -13.00 10.60
N VAL A 275 5.30 -11.99 11.44
CA VAL A 275 6.42 -11.90 12.39
C VAL A 275 6.39 -13.08 13.37
N ALA A 276 5.22 -13.42 13.92
CA ALA A 276 5.06 -14.54 14.85
C ALA A 276 5.43 -15.87 14.20
N VAL A 277 4.87 -16.18 13.01
CA VAL A 277 5.22 -17.40 12.26
C VAL A 277 6.72 -17.44 11.99
N SER A 278 7.29 -16.33 11.55
CA SER A 278 8.71 -16.25 11.21
C SER A 278 9.63 -16.43 12.42
N ILE A 279 9.36 -15.78 13.54
CA ILE A 279 10.12 -15.95 14.79
C ILE A 279 9.97 -17.37 15.34
N THR A 280 8.79 -18.00 15.18
CA THR A 280 8.55 -19.38 15.63
C THR A 280 9.50 -20.36 14.93
N THR A 281 9.91 -20.11 13.68
CA THR A 281 10.92 -20.94 12.99
C THR A 281 12.30 -20.95 13.67
N VAL A 282 12.60 -19.91 14.45
CA VAL A 282 13.85 -19.74 15.19
C VAL A 282 13.72 -20.28 16.62
N LEU A 283 12.63 -19.92 17.31
CA LEU A 283 12.42 -20.31 18.71
C LEU A 283 12.01 -21.78 18.87
N PHE A 284 11.23 -22.31 17.91
CA PHE A 284 10.69 -23.67 17.93
C PHE A 284 10.95 -24.39 16.60
N PRO A 285 12.23 -24.58 16.22
CA PRO A 285 12.59 -25.08 14.89
C PRO A 285 12.11 -26.51 14.62
N THR A 286 11.83 -27.30 15.66
CA THR A 286 11.31 -28.67 15.56
C THR A 286 9.85 -28.75 15.11
N LEU A 287 9.09 -27.65 15.18
CA LEU A 287 7.72 -27.58 14.69
C LEU A 287 7.64 -27.51 13.15
N PHE A 288 8.74 -27.21 12.48
CA PHE A 288 8.77 -26.97 11.04
C PHE A 288 9.63 -28.00 10.31
N GLN A 289 9.16 -28.45 9.14
CA GLN A 289 10.04 -29.17 8.22
C GLN A 289 11.21 -28.27 7.77
N PRO A 290 12.37 -28.84 7.41
CA PRO A 290 13.57 -28.06 7.07
C PRO A 290 13.35 -26.98 6.00
N ILE A 291 12.50 -27.26 5.00
CA ILE A 291 12.17 -26.29 3.95
C ILE A 291 11.45 -25.07 4.53
N TYR A 292 10.36 -25.24 5.29
CA TYR A 292 9.62 -24.13 5.88
C TYR A 292 10.43 -23.37 6.92
N ARG A 293 11.32 -24.05 7.66
CA ARG A 293 12.24 -23.38 8.57
C ARG A 293 13.14 -22.40 7.83
N ARG A 294 13.66 -22.76 6.66
CA ARG A 294 14.51 -21.90 5.83
C ARG A 294 13.70 -20.79 5.14
N GLU A 295 12.60 -21.15 4.51
CA GLU A 295 11.80 -20.25 3.69
C GLU A 295 10.99 -19.23 4.52
N LEU A 296 10.59 -19.58 5.74
CA LEU A 296 9.84 -18.68 6.64
C LEU A 296 10.75 -18.03 7.71
N HIS A 297 12.06 -18.23 7.64
CA HIS A 297 13.02 -17.60 8.55
C HIS A 297 12.93 -16.06 8.51
N PRO A 298 13.21 -15.32 9.61
CA PRO A 298 13.12 -13.85 9.60
C PRO A 298 13.96 -13.17 8.51
N THR A 299 15.16 -13.68 8.24
CA THR A 299 15.99 -13.18 7.12
C THR A 299 15.41 -13.52 5.75
N ALA A 300 14.58 -14.56 5.65
CA ALA A 300 13.90 -14.88 4.42
C ALA A 300 12.76 -13.89 4.13
N ILE A 301 12.01 -13.51 5.17
CA ILE A 301 10.80 -12.70 5.05
C ILE A 301 11.04 -11.20 5.13
N PHE A 302 12.09 -10.74 5.81
CA PHE A 302 12.27 -9.31 6.09
C PHE A 302 13.56 -8.69 5.54
N VAL A 303 14.49 -9.49 5.01
CA VAL A 303 15.75 -8.99 4.45
C VAL A 303 15.74 -9.14 2.93
N PRO A 304 15.72 -8.03 2.16
CA PRO A 304 15.79 -8.08 0.72
C PRO A 304 17.10 -8.76 0.26
N PRO A 305 17.02 -9.81 -0.58
CA PRO A 305 18.22 -10.47 -1.08
C PRO A 305 18.97 -9.57 -2.08
N LEU A 306 20.28 -9.77 -2.19
CA LEU A 306 21.11 -9.22 -3.28
C LEU A 306 21.14 -10.19 -4.48
N ALA A 307 21.42 -9.70 -5.68
CA ALA A 307 21.48 -10.51 -6.91
C ALA A 307 22.78 -11.35 -7.05
N ILE A 308 23.45 -11.62 -5.93
CA ILE A 308 24.75 -12.34 -5.88
C ILE A 308 24.53 -13.86 -5.72
N GLY A 309 23.28 -14.29 -5.51
CA GLY A 309 22.90 -15.68 -5.24
C GLY A 309 22.67 -16.53 -6.49
N PRO A 310 22.15 -17.76 -6.30
CA PRO A 310 21.77 -18.63 -7.41
C PRO A 310 20.73 -17.96 -8.30
N GLN A 311 20.84 -18.20 -9.60
CA GLN A 311 19.89 -17.71 -10.60
C GLN A 311 18.51 -18.33 -10.37
N ALA A 312 17.47 -17.55 -10.68
CA ALA A 312 16.09 -18.00 -10.62
C ALA A 312 15.87 -19.20 -11.56
N LYS A 313 15.07 -20.16 -11.12
CA LYS A 313 14.69 -21.36 -11.87
C LYS A 313 13.27 -21.28 -12.37
N SER A 314 12.39 -20.60 -11.65
CA SER A 314 11.03 -20.26 -12.07
C SER A 314 10.78 -18.76 -12.00
N PRO A 315 9.71 -18.25 -12.64
CA PRO A 315 9.21 -16.91 -12.39
C PRO A 315 8.93 -16.64 -10.91
N GLY A 316 8.44 -17.63 -10.15
CA GLY A 316 8.13 -17.52 -8.72
C GLY A 316 9.33 -17.25 -7.83
N ASP A 317 10.51 -17.78 -8.16
CA ASP A 317 11.76 -17.55 -7.40
C ASP A 317 12.11 -16.06 -7.25
N GLY A 318 11.79 -15.27 -8.28
CA GLY A 318 12.07 -13.82 -8.31
C GLY A 318 11.11 -12.98 -7.47
N VAL A 319 9.89 -13.47 -7.25
CA VAL A 319 8.79 -12.71 -6.64
C VAL A 319 9.16 -12.21 -5.26
N ARG A 320 9.73 -13.09 -4.43
CA ARG A 320 10.17 -12.76 -3.07
C ARG A 320 11.12 -11.57 -3.07
N GLY A 321 12.20 -11.65 -3.87
CA GLY A 321 13.22 -10.60 -3.91
C GLY A 321 12.65 -9.28 -4.43
N PHE A 322 11.84 -9.36 -5.48
CA PHE A 322 11.15 -8.22 -6.08
C PHE A 322 10.25 -7.51 -5.08
N LEU A 323 9.35 -8.24 -4.40
CA LEU A 323 8.43 -7.66 -3.42
C LEU A 323 9.15 -7.08 -2.20
N LEU A 324 10.25 -7.67 -1.74
CA LEU A 324 10.98 -7.12 -0.59
C LEU A 324 11.61 -5.76 -0.91
N TRP A 325 12.25 -5.63 -2.07
CA TRP A 325 12.78 -4.34 -2.52
C TRP A 325 11.66 -3.34 -2.82
N ASP A 326 10.56 -3.80 -3.39
CA ASP A 326 9.39 -2.96 -3.65
C ASP A 326 8.80 -2.35 -2.37
N GLN A 327 8.70 -3.16 -1.31
CA GLN A 327 8.24 -2.72 0.01
C GLN A 327 9.20 -1.73 0.65
N VAL A 328 10.50 -2.03 0.66
CA VAL A 328 11.50 -1.16 1.28
C VAL A 328 11.47 0.22 0.64
N ALA A 329 11.53 0.30 -0.69
CA ALA A 329 11.54 1.58 -1.38
C ALA A 329 10.16 2.27 -1.35
N GLY A 330 9.08 1.52 -1.58
CA GLY A 330 7.72 2.03 -1.63
C GLY A 330 7.25 2.58 -0.28
N TYR A 331 7.41 1.81 0.80
CA TYR A 331 6.98 2.26 2.11
C TYR A 331 7.89 3.36 2.68
N SER A 332 9.19 3.36 2.37
CA SER A 332 10.07 4.48 2.70
C SER A 332 9.61 5.78 2.03
N THR A 333 9.20 5.71 0.76
CA THR A 333 8.64 6.84 0.03
C THR A 333 7.39 7.40 0.72
N VAL A 334 6.43 6.53 1.07
CA VAL A 334 5.20 6.94 1.76
C VAL A 334 5.52 7.53 3.13
N MET A 335 6.45 6.92 3.88
CA MET A 335 6.90 7.39 5.19
C MET A 335 7.50 8.80 5.11
N ILE A 336 8.34 9.08 4.11
CA ILE A 336 8.89 10.43 3.88
C ILE A 336 7.77 11.45 3.69
N VAL A 337 6.77 11.13 2.86
CA VAL A 337 5.62 12.02 2.64
C VAL A 337 4.86 12.26 3.94
N VAL A 338 4.53 11.20 4.69
CA VAL A 338 3.80 11.28 5.96
C VAL A 338 4.55 12.12 7.00
N ILE A 339 5.86 11.92 7.14
CA ILE A 339 6.72 12.69 8.05
C ILE A 339 6.70 14.17 7.69
N LEU A 340 6.71 14.52 6.39
CA LEU A 340 6.63 15.90 5.95
C LEU A 340 5.25 16.53 6.23
N GLU A 341 4.17 15.78 6.05
CA GLU A 341 2.82 16.22 6.42
C GLU A 341 2.70 16.47 7.93
N LEU A 342 3.23 15.56 8.75
CA LEU A 342 3.21 15.68 10.20
C LEU A 342 4.06 16.87 10.67
N ARG A 343 5.23 17.08 10.06
CA ARG A 343 6.08 18.25 10.31
C ARG A 343 5.34 19.55 10.09
N ASN A 344 4.61 19.67 9.00
CA ASN A 344 3.85 20.88 8.70
C ASN A 344 2.67 21.07 9.64
N ALA A 345 1.99 19.98 10.03
CA ALA A 345 0.92 20.04 11.01
C ALA A 345 1.41 20.53 12.38
N TRP A 346 2.54 20.01 12.88
CA TRP A 346 3.17 20.50 14.12
C TRP A 346 3.62 21.95 14.00
N ALA A 347 4.27 22.32 12.89
CA ALA A 347 4.70 23.70 12.69
C ALA A 347 3.53 24.69 12.65
N ALA A 348 2.41 24.32 12.01
CA ALA A 348 1.20 25.14 11.98
C ALA A 348 0.56 25.31 13.37
N ARG A 349 0.82 24.38 14.30
CA ARG A 349 0.45 24.49 15.72
C ARG A 349 1.48 25.22 16.58
N GLY A 350 2.60 25.66 16.02
CA GLY A 350 3.71 26.27 16.75
C GLY A 350 4.55 25.27 17.54
N TRP A 351 4.44 23.97 17.26
CA TRP A 351 5.23 22.93 17.90
C TRP A 351 6.55 22.68 17.17
N GLU A 352 7.60 22.41 17.93
CA GLU A 352 8.93 22.12 17.38
C GLU A 352 8.99 20.69 16.82
N PHE A 353 9.40 20.56 15.56
CA PHE A 353 9.59 19.25 14.94
C PHE A 353 10.99 18.68 15.21
N ARG A 354 11.07 17.61 16.00
CA ARG A 354 12.34 16.99 16.41
C ARG A 354 12.65 15.73 15.61
N TRP A 355 13.47 15.86 14.56
CA TRP A 355 13.93 14.73 13.73
C TRP A 355 14.55 13.59 14.53
N LYS A 356 15.33 13.92 15.58
CA LYS A 356 15.97 12.93 16.47
C LYS A 356 14.97 12.00 17.18
N ARG A 357 13.72 12.45 17.39
CA ARG A 357 12.65 11.61 17.97
C ARG A 357 11.80 10.94 16.90
N MET A 358 11.57 11.63 15.78
CA MET A 358 10.72 11.12 14.72
C MET A 358 11.33 9.90 14.01
N ILE A 359 12.63 9.91 13.73
CA ILE A 359 13.27 8.79 13.02
C ILE A 359 13.18 7.50 13.86
N PRO A 360 13.57 7.48 15.15
CA PRO A 360 13.37 6.29 15.99
C PRO A 360 11.89 5.91 16.15
N ALA A 361 10.97 6.88 16.24
CA ALA A 361 9.54 6.58 16.33
C ALA A 361 9.00 5.92 15.06
N ALA A 362 9.41 6.38 13.87
CA ALA A 362 9.03 5.79 12.60
C ALA A 362 9.61 4.37 12.43
N LEU A 363 10.88 4.18 12.81
CA LEU A 363 11.53 2.85 12.78
C LEU A 363 10.88 1.90 13.79
N GLY A 364 10.74 2.31 15.05
CA GLY A 364 10.10 1.53 16.10
C GLY A 364 8.64 1.20 15.78
N GLY A 365 7.89 2.18 15.26
CA GLY A 365 6.53 1.96 14.76
C GLY A 365 6.49 0.95 13.63
N SER A 366 7.44 1.01 12.69
CA SER A 366 7.51 0.06 11.56
C SER A 366 7.86 -1.36 12.03
N LEU A 367 8.72 -1.50 13.05
CA LEU A 367 9.06 -2.78 13.65
C LEU A 367 7.89 -3.39 14.43
N LEU A 368 7.14 -2.58 15.17
CA LEU A 368 6.06 -3.05 16.04
C LEU A 368 4.74 -3.28 15.29
N LEU A 369 4.40 -2.40 14.36
CA LEU A 369 3.08 -2.36 13.71
C LEU A 369 3.12 -2.76 12.23
N GLY A 370 4.32 -2.81 11.65
CA GLY A 370 4.54 -2.90 10.21
C GLY A 370 4.72 -1.51 9.58
N PRO A 371 5.52 -1.39 8.51
CA PRO A 371 5.85 -0.11 7.87
C PRO A 371 4.63 0.60 7.26
N GLY A 372 3.67 -0.15 6.70
CA GLY A 372 2.42 0.40 6.18
C GLY A 372 1.55 0.98 7.30
N SER A 373 1.36 0.21 8.38
CA SER A 373 0.63 0.66 9.58
C SER A 373 1.28 1.89 10.21
N ALA A 374 2.62 1.94 10.28
CA ALA A 374 3.36 3.09 10.81
C ALA A 374 3.15 4.34 9.94
N CYS A 375 3.13 4.22 8.61
CA CYS A 375 2.77 5.32 7.72
C CYS A 375 1.34 5.83 8.00
N LEU A 376 0.37 4.93 8.15
CA LEU A 376 -1.01 5.30 8.38
C LEU A 376 -1.22 5.91 9.77
N LEU A 377 -0.53 5.40 10.79
CA LEU A 377 -0.51 6.00 12.11
C LEU A 377 0.05 7.43 12.05
N GLY A 378 1.15 7.65 11.34
CA GLY A 378 1.69 9.01 11.15
C GLY A 378 0.71 9.94 10.43
N SER A 379 0.03 9.45 9.39
CA SER A 379 -1.01 10.20 8.67
C SER A 379 -2.21 10.52 9.57
N TRP A 380 -2.64 9.58 10.41
CA TRP A 380 -3.71 9.76 11.37
C TRP A 380 -3.33 10.74 12.48
N VAL A 381 -2.16 10.57 13.12
CA VAL A 381 -1.65 11.51 14.13
C VAL A 381 -1.61 12.94 13.59
N ARG A 382 -1.22 13.10 12.32
CA ARG A 382 -1.25 14.39 11.64
C ARG A 382 -2.65 15.00 11.58
N ASP A 383 -3.69 14.21 11.32
CA ASP A 383 -5.08 14.69 11.36
C ASP A 383 -5.56 15.00 12.78
N GLU A 384 -5.16 14.22 13.79
CA GLU A 384 -5.46 14.52 15.20
C GLU A 384 -4.78 15.81 15.67
N VAL A 385 -3.55 16.08 15.24
CA VAL A 385 -2.87 17.37 15.49
C VAL A 385 -3.65 18.53 14.88
N LEU A 386 -4.15 18.37 13.65
CA LEU A 386 -4.83 19.45 12.94
C LEU A 386 -6.27 19.66 13.44
N PHE A 387 -7.02 18.60 13.69
CA PHE A 387 -8.46 18.64 13.91
C PHE A 387 -8.92 17.98 15.21
N GLY A 388 -8.07 17.17 15.83
CA GLY A 388 -8.37 16.49 17.08
C GLY A 388 -8.44 17.44 18.28
N GLY A 389 -9.14 16.98 19.32
CA GLY A 389 -9.36 17.70 20.58
C GLY A 389 -8.18 17.63 21.57
N TRP A 390 -7.08 16.95 21.23
CA TRP A 390 -5.93 16.73 22.12
C TRP A 390 -5.32 18.01 22.71
N VAL A 391 -5.61 19.17 22.10
CA VAL A 391 -5.11 20.48 22.53
C VAL A 391 -6.13 21.25 23.38
N GLU A 392 -7.43 20.99 23.25
CA GLU A 392 -8.44 21.62 24.11
C GLU A 392 -8.34 21.06 25.54
N GLU A 393 -8.03 19.77 25.69
CA GLU A 393 -7.71 19.15 26.99
C GLU A 393 -6.42 19.73 27.59
N ASP A 394 -5.30 19.77 26.85
CA ASP A 394 -4.01 20.24 27.40
C ASP A 394 -4.03 21.74 27.80
N ARG A 395 -4.87 22.55 27.13
CA ARG A 395 -5.05 23.98 27.44
C ARG A 395 -6.07 24.23 28.55
N GLN A 396 -7.01 23.32 28.78
CA GLN A 396 -7.90 23.35 29.94
C GLN A 396 -7.16 22.89 31.20
N VAL A 397 -6.33 21.86 31.09
CA VAL A 397 -5.48 21.37 32.19
C VAL A 397 -4.51 22.47 32.67
N ARG A 398 -3.78 23.12 31.75
CA ARG A 398 -2.87 24.24 32.11
C ARG A 398 -3.56 25.55 32.53
N LYS A 399 -4.88 25.64 32.43
CA LYS A 399 -5.66 26.77 32.97
C LYS A 399 -6.31 26.43 34.31
N ALA A 400 -6.37 25.15 34.66
CA ALA A 400 -6.87 24.64 35.93
C ALA A 400 -5.74 24.48 36.97
N GLU A 401 -4.50 24.42 36.51
CA GLU A 401 -3.26 24.68 37.29
C GLU A 401 -2.94 26.17 37.30
#